data_AF-A0A498SZ56-F1
#
_entry.id   AF-A0A498SZ56-F1
#
_cell.length_a   1.000
_cell.length_b   1.000
_cell.length_c   1.000
_cell.angle_alpha   90.00
_cell.angle_beta   90.00
_cell.angle_gamma   90.00
#
_symmetry.space_group_name_H-M   'P 1'
#
loop_
_entity.id
_entity.type
_entity.pdbx_description
1 polymer ?
#
loop_
_entity_poly.entity_id
_entity_poly.type
_entity_poly.pdbx_seq_one_letter_code
_entity_poly.pdbx_strand_id
1 'polypeptide(L)'
;MCDRWTAYSKHCRKPYPEMAYRAIGTSARLICSCILNTVLFGIAVVFCLLAAYIINDFIISVANYDIGFCYVLLFVVIAIYPVTLLRSPQDFWWAIVLAMLTTLLSVILIVIGSWLDYGKYNGTVSNQNPASRLDGIIASLGTYMFGFGGHIVFPSVQHDMKYPKHFNRSAILAFTIVTMVYLPVSILGYATYSNSLQDSVINSIQVPHS
;
A
#
# COMPACT_ATOMS: atom_id res chain seq x y z
N MET A 1 -8.49 -24.47 -6.43
CA MET A 1 -7.43 -25.32 -5.86
C MET A 1 -8.02 -26.36 -4.92
N CYS A 2 -8.76 -25.94 -3.88
CA CYS A 2 -9.41 -26.82 -2.90
C CYS A 2 -10.42 -27.80 -3.53
N ASP A 3 -11.19 -27.36 -4.54
CA ASP A 3 -12.16 -28.23 -5.25
C ASP A 3 -11.48 -29.33 -6.10
N ARG A 4 -10.22 -29.15 -6.51
CA ARG A 4 -9.51 -30.06 -7.43
C ARG A 4 -8.57 -31.02 -6.69
N TRP A 5 -8.11 -30.65 -5.50
CA TRP A 5 -7.12 -31.41 -4.75
C TRP A 5 -7.43 -31.36 -3.24
N THR A 6 -7.97 -32.47 -2.72
CA THR A 6 -8.38 -32.62 -1.32
C THR A 6 -7.24 -32.40 -0.31
N ALA A 7 -5.99 -32.63 -0.72
CA ALA A 7 -4.79 -32.35 0.08
C ALA A 7 -4.64 -30.87 0.47
N TYR A 8 -5.21 -29.94 -0.29
CA TYR A 8 -5.20 -28.50 -0.01
C TYR A 8 -6.56 -27.99 0.50
N SER A 9 -7.38 -28.88 1.05
CA SER A 9 -8.59 -28.52 1.79
C SER A 9 -8.24 -27.97 3.20
N LYS A 10 -7.04 -28.28 3.71
CA LYS A 10 -6.47 -27.69 4.93
C LYS A 10 -5.55 -26.50 4.59
N HIS A 11 -5.34 -25.60 5.57
CA HIS A 11 -4.54 -24.38 5.45
C HIS A 11 -3.21 -24.59 4.73
N CYS A 12 -3.08 -23.97 3.56
CA CYS A 12 -1.88 -24.00 2.72
C CYS A 12 -1.13 -22.66 2.84
N ARG A 13 0.04 -22.66 3.47
CA ARG A 13 0.85 -21.44 3.69
C ARG A 13 1.38 -20.81 2.40
N LYS A 14 1.58 -21.58 1.33
CA LYS A 14 2.18 -21.13 0.05
C LYS A 14 1.38 -21.66 -1.15
N PRO A 15 0.17 -21.12 -1.39
CA PRO A 15 -0.72 -21.63 -2.43
C PRO A 15 -0.14 -21.45 -3.85
N TYR A 16 0.52 -20.33 -4.16
CA TYR A 16 1.08 -20.08 -5.50
C TYR A 16 2.20 -21.06 -5.90
N PRO A 17 3.24 -21.29 -5.08
CA PRO A 17 4.26 -22.29 -5.39
C PRO A 17 3.72 -23.72 -5.54
N GLU A 18 2.69 -24.07 -4.75
CA GLU A 18 2.04 -25.38 -4.83
C GLU A 18 1.20 -25.53 -6.12
N MET A 19 0.53 -24.46 -6.57
CA MET A 19 -0.11 -24.44 -7.88
C MET A 19 0.91 -24.58 -9.02
N ALA A 20 2.05 -23.89 -8.94
CA ALA A 20 3.14 -24.00 -9.92
C ALA A 20 3.74 -25.42 -9.93
N TYR A 21 3.93 -26.03 -8.76
CA TYR A 21 4.41 -27.40 -8.62
C TYR A 21 3.50 -28.39 -9.36
N ARG A 22 2.18 -28.27 -9.19
CA ARG A 22 1.21 -29.18 -9.80
C ARG A 22 1.04 -28.98 -11.30
N ALA A 23 1.39 -27.80 -11.82
CA ALA A 23 1.28 -27.50 -13.24
C ALA A 23 2.54 -27.90 -14.04
N ILE A 24 3.73 -27.59 -13.51
CA ILE A 24 5.00 -27.65 -14.28
C ILE A 24 6.10 -28.44 -13.53
N GLY A 25 5.93 -28.71 -12.24
CA GLY A 25 6.87 -29.51 -11.44
C GLY A 25 7.77 -28.70 -10.50
N THR A 26 8.81 -29.35 -9.96
CA THR A 26 9.64 -28.85 -8.85
C THR A 26 10.39 -27.57 -9.16
N SER A 27 10.93 -27.41 -10.39
CA SER A 27 11.67 -26.21 -10.77
C SER A 27 10.78 -24.96 -10.78
N ALA A 28 9.54 -25.09 -11.28
CA ALA A 28 8.58 -23.99 -11.28
C ALA A 28 8.15 -23.58 -9.87
N ARG A 29 8.04 -24.54 -8.94
CA ARG A 29 7.78 -24.26 -7.52
C ARG A 29 8.89 -23.39 -6.91
N LEU A 30 10.16 -23.72 -7.18
CA LEU A 30 11.30 -22.98 -6.65
C LEU A 30 11.35 -21.56 -7.21
N ILE A 31 11.26 -21.42 -8.52
CA ILE A 31 11.26 -20.11 -9.21
C ILE A 31 10.12 -19.24 -8.68
N CYS A 32 8.90 -19.78 -8.63
CA CYS A 32 7.75 -19.07 -8.07
C CYS A 32 8.02 -18.65 -6.63
N SER A 33 8.49 -19.55 -5.76
CA SER A 33 8.80 -19.20 -4.36
C SER A 33 9.82 -18.08 -4.24
N CYS A 34 10.90 -18.10 -5.05
CA CYS A 34 11.92 -17.06 -5.04
C CYS A 34 11.34 -15.70 -5.44
N ILE A 35 10.62 -15.64 -6.56
CA ILE A 35 9.99 -14.40 -7.05
C ILE A 35 9.05 -13.82 -5.99
N LEU A 36 8.16 -14.66 -5.43
CA LEU A 36 7.18 -14.20 -4.45
C LEU A 36 7.85 -13.68 -3.18
N ASN A 37 8.89 -14.36 -2.68
CA ASN A 37 9.63 -13.92 -1.49
C ASN A 37 10.33 -12.57 -1.75
N THR A 38 10.96 -12.38 -2.91
CA THR A 38 11.62 -11.12 -3.27
C THR A 38 10.62 -9.97 -3.35
N VAL A 39 9.46 -10.19 -3.99
CA VAL A 39 8.41 -9.18 -4.09
C VAL A 39 7.83 -8.84 -2.71
N LEU A 40 7.52 -9.84 -1.87
CA LEU A 40 7.00 -9.59 -0.52
C LEU A 40 8.00 -8.86 0.37
N PHE A 41 9.29 -9.20 0.27
CA PHE A 41 10.35 -8.49 0.99
C PHE A 41 10.42 -7.03 0.56
N GLY A 42 10.40 -6.75 -0.74
CA GLY A 42 10.38 -5.38 -1.27
C GLY A 42 9.17 -4.58 -0.77
N ILE A 43 7.97 -5.16 -0.81
CA ILE A 43 6.75 -4.53 -0.30
C ILE A 43 6.88 -4.22 1.20
N ALA A 44 7.40 -5.16 2.00
CA ALA A 44 7.59 -4.96 3.43
C ALA A 44 8.56 -3.79 3.72
N VAL A 45 9.68 -3.71 2.98
CA VAL A 45 10.64 -2.60 3.11
C VAL A 45 10.00 -1.25 2.79
N VAL A 46 9.24 -1.15 1.70
CA VAL A 46 8.56 0.09 1.30
C VAL A 46 7.56 0.53 2.37
N PHE A 47 6.76 -0.38 2.94
CA PHE A 47 5.83 -0.03 4.01
C PHE A 47 6.54 0.38 5.30
N CYS A 48 7.65 -0.25 5.67
CA CYS A 48 8.44 0.18 6.83
C CYS A 48 9.03 1.58 6.63
N LEU A 49 9.55 1.88 5.44
CA LEU A 49 10.06 3.21 5.10
C LEU A 49 8.94 4.26 5.19
N LEU A 50 7.79 3.99 4.58
CA LEU A 50 6.65 4.90 4.58
C LEU A 50 6.14 5.16 6.02
N ALA A 51 6.02 4.10 6.83
CA ALA A 51 5.60 4.24 8.22
C ALA A 51 6.61 5.07 9.04
N ALA A 52 7.90 4.86 8.83
CA ALA A 52 8.95 5.65 9.50
C ALA A 52 8.89 7.14 9.13
N TYR A 53 8.66 7.46 7.85
CA TYR A 53 8.47 8.85 7.40
C TYR A 53 7.26 9.50 8.07
N ILE A 54 6.08 8.85 8.01
CA ILE A 54 4.86 9.39 8.61
C ILE A 54 5.02 9.61 10.12
N ILE A 55 5.66 8.68 10.82
CA ILE A 55 5.89 8.80 12.27
C ILE A 55 6.89 9.93 12.57
N ASN A 56 7.97 10.05 11.81
CA ASN A 56 8.95 11.13 12.01
C ASN A 56 8.30 12.51 11.76
N ASP A 57 7.56 12.69 10.66
CA ASP A 57 6.83 13.91 10.34
C ASP A 57 5.78 14.25 11.43
N PHE A 58 5.09 13.22 11.95
CA PHE A 58 4.14 13.39 13.05
C PHE A 58 4.82 13.84 14.35
N ILE A 59 5.96 13.25 14.71
CA ILE A 59 6.70 13.63 15.91
C ILE A 59 7.24 15.06 15.79
N ILE A 60 7.77 15.43 14.63
CA ILE A 60 8.25 16.80 14.38
C ILE A 60 7.10 17.80 14.49
N SER A 61 5.96 17.52 13.86
CA SER A 61 4.81 18.44 13.86
C SER A 61 4.14 18.61 15.23
N VAL A 62 4.08 17.56 16.06
CA VAL A 62 3.42 17.61 17.37
C VAL A 62 4.37 17.99 18.50
N ALA A 63 5.57 17.42 18.52
CA ALA A 63 6.52 17.56 19.63
C ALA A 63 7.66 18.57 19.35
N ASN A 64 7.76 19.11 18.12
CA ASN A 64 8.86 19.98 17.68
C ASN A 64 10.27 19.39 17.97
N TYR A 65 10.38 18.06 17.92
CA TYR A 65 11.61 17.34 18.21
C TYR A 65 11.92 16.36 17.09
N ASP A 66 13.15 16.39 16.57
CA ASP A 66 13.60 15.44 15.55
C ASP A 66 14.48 14.35 16.18
N ILE A 67 13.94 13.13 16.22
CA ILE A 67 14.64 11.92 16.70
C ILE A 67 15.58 11.37 15.59
N GLY A 68 15.38 11.79 14.34
CA GLY A 68 16.07 11.31 13.16
C GLY A 68 15.42 10.07 12.53
N PHE A 69 15.27 10.10 11.20
CA PHE A 69 14.61 9.06 10.40
C PHE A 69 15.14 7.64 10.65
N CYS A 70 16.46 7.47 10.77
CA CYS A 70 17.09 6.16 10.96
C CYS A 70 16.65 5.49 12.28
N TYR A 71 16.56 6.28 13.36
CA TYR A 71 16.15 5.77 14.67
C TYR A 71 14.66 5.37 14.68
N VAL A 72 13.81 6.18 14.04
CA VAL A 72 12.38 5.87 13.88
C VAL A 72 12.20 4.59 13.04
N LEU A 73 12.98 4.43 11.98
CA LEU A 73 12.93 3.23 11.14
C LEU A 73 13.30 1.97 11.92
N LEU A 74 14.38 2.01 12.71
CA LEU A 74 14.76 0.87 13.56
C LEU A 74 13.66 0.53 14.57
N PHE A 75 13.06 1.56 15.18
CA PHE A 75 11.94 1.37 16.10
C PHE A 75 10.75 0.69 15.42
N VAL A 76 10.34 1.16 14.24
CA VAL A 76 9.23 0.59 13.46
C VAL A 76 9.49 -0.88 13.12
N VAL A 77 10.70 -1.24 12.67
CA VAL A 77 11.05 -2.62 12.35
C VAL A 77 10.99 -3.52 13.58
N ILE A 78 11.53 -3.07 14.72
CA ILE A 78 11.49 -3.82 15.98
C ILE A 78 10.04 -3.99 16.47
N ALA A 79 9.20 -2.96 16.34
CA ALA A 79 7.81 -2.99 16.75
C ALA A 79 6.94 -3.91 15.87
N ILE A 80 7.19 -3.93 14.56
CA ILE A 80 6.44 -4.77 13.61
C ILE A 80 6.90 -6.24 13.68
N TYR A 81 8.16 -6.51 13.98
CA TYR A 81 8.71 -7.87 14.07
C TYR A 81 7.84 -8.87 14.85
N PRO A 82 7.43 -8.62 16.12
CA PRO A 82 6.57 -9.54 16.86
C PRO A 82 5.20 -9.75 16.20
N VAL A 83 4.66 -8.72 15.53
CA VAL A 83 3.38 -8.81 14.81
C VAL A 83 3.51 -9.72 13.60
N THR A 84 4.65 -9.73 12.92
CA THR A 84 4.89 -10.63 11.77
C THR A 84 5.01 -12.12 12.14
N LEU A 85 5.21 -12.45 13.42
CA LEU A 85 5.26 -13.83 13.90
C LEU A 85 3.86 -14.45 14.05
N LEU A 86 2.80 -13.65 13.94
CA LEU A 86 1.41 -14.09 14.08
C LEU A 86 0.96 -14.89 12.85
N ARG A 87 0.06 -15.87 13.09
CA ARG A 87 -0.15 -17.02 12.20
C ARG A 87 -1.09 -16.75 11.01
N SER A 88 -2.05 -15.82 11.13
CA SER A 88 -2.95 -15.45 10.03
C SER A 88 -3.60 -14.06 10.20
N PRO A 89 -3.80 -13.27 9.12
CA PRO A 89 -4.59 -12.04 9.15
C PRO A 89 -6.05 -12.24 9.59
N GLN A 90 -6.59 -13.45 9.47
CA GLN A 90 -7.94 -13.80 9.94
C GLN A 90 -8.10 -13.59 11.46
N ASP A 91 -7.02 -13.75 12.22
CA ASP A 91 -7.04 -13.65 13.68
C ASP A 91 -7.17 -12.18 14.17
N PHE A 92 -6.91 -11.20 13.28
CA PHE A 92 -6.90 -9.76 13.57
C PHE A 92 -7.85 -8.97 12.67
N TRP A 93 -9.01 -9.54 12.34
CA TRP A 93 -9.99 -8.90 11.45
C TRP A 93 -10.41 -7.50 11.92
N TRP A 94 -10.49 -7.27 13.23
CA TRP A 94 -10.83 -5.96 13.81
C TRP A 94 -9.78 -4.89 13.50
N ALA A 95 -8.49 -5.25 13.48
CA ALA A 95 -7.41 -4.33 13.15
C ALA A 95 -7.46 -3.95 11.66
N ILE A 96 -7.82 -4.89 10.80
CA ILE A 96 -8.05 -4.65 9.36
C ILE A 96 -9.22 -3.68 9.17
N VAL A 97 -10.34 -3.88 9.87
CA VAL A 97 -11.50 -2.98 9.80
C VAL A 97 -11.15 -1.59 10.28
N LEU A 98 -10.41 -1.47 11.39
CA LEU A 98 -9.95 -0.18 11.90
C LEU A 98 -9.04 0.52 10.87
N ALA A 99 -8.07 -0.18 10.30
CA ALA A 99 -7.17 0.35 9.28
C ALA A 99 -7.92 0.82 8.02
N MET A 100 -8.97 0.09 7.61
CA MET A 100 -9.83 0.50 6.49
C MET A 100 -10.59 1.79 6.81
N LEU A 101 -11.17 1.90 8.01
CA LEU A 101 -11.90 3.10 8.44
C LEU A 101 -10.98 4.32 8.54
N THR A 102 -9.80 4.18 9.13
CA THR A 102 -8.83 5.27 9.22
C THR A 102 -8.35 5.70 7.83
N THR A 103 -8.12 4.75 6.92
CA THR A 103 -7.73 5.07 5.53
C THR A 103 -8.84 5.84 4.81
N LEU A 104 -10.10 5.43 4.95
CA LEU A 104 -11.24 6.14 4.35
C LEU A 104 -11.38 7.56 4.93
N LEU A 105 -11.23 7.72 6.24
CA LEU A 105 -11.25 9.03 6.87
C LEU A 105 -10.12 9.93 6.35
N SER A 106 -8.89 9.41 6.27
CA SER A 106 -7.75 10.14 5.73
C SER A 106 -7.98 10.59 4.28
N VAL A 107 -8.54 9.72 3.44
CA VAL A 107 -8.89 10.09 2.05
C VAL A 107 -9.89 11.23 2.01
N ILE A 108 -10.95 11.17 2.83
CA ILE A 108 -11.96 12.23 2.90
C ILE A 108 -11.32 13.55 3.32
N LEU A 109 -10.46 13.54 4.34
CA LEU A 109 -9.73 14.72 4.81
C LEU A 109 -8.80 15.28 3.73
N ILE A 110 -8.08 14.42 3.01
CA ILE A 110 -7.20 14.83 1.90
C ILE A 110 -8.00 15.51 0.78
N VAL A 111 -9.15 14.93 0.40
CA VAL A 111 -10.03 15.50 -0.63
C VAL A 111 -10.58 16.86 -0.19
N ILE A 112 -11.04 16.99 1.06
CA ILE A 112 -11.55 18.26 1.59
C ILE A 112 -10.42 19.30 1.69
N GLY A 113 -9.26 18.94 2.21
CA GLY A 113 -8.10 19.83 2.29
C GLY A 113 -7.66 20.32 0.91
N SER A 114 -7.53 19.40 -0.05
CA SER A 114 -7.16 19.74 -1.44
C SER A 114 -8.20 20.65 -2.10
N TRP A 115 -9.48 20.49 -1.77
CA TRP A 115 -10.56 21.35 -2.25
C TRP A 115 -10.53 22.74 -1.61
N LEU A 116 -10.23 22.85 -0.31
CA LEU A 116 -10.13 24.13 0.38
C LEU A 116 -8.93 24.96 -0.05
N ASP A 117 -7.84 24.31 -0.46
CA ASP A 117 -6.65 24.92 -1.04
C ASP A 117 -6.83 25.30 -2.52
N TYR A 118 -7.85 24.73 -3.18
CA TYR A 118 -8.16 25.01 -4.58
C TYR A 118 -8.44 26.50 -4.81
N GLY A 119 -7.65 27.13 -5.67
CA GLY A 119 -7.74 28.56 -5.98
C GLY A 119 -7.12 29.52 -4.95
N LYS A 120 -6.65 29.02 -3.79
CA LYS A 120 -5.84 29.80 -2.84
C LYS A 120 -4.34 29.59 -3.02
N TYR A 121 -3.99 28.48 -3.65
CA TYR A 121 -2.60 28.11 -3.89
C TYR A 121 -1.97 28.97 -5.00
N ASN A 122 -1.21 29.99 -4.59
CA ASN A 122 -0.34 30.80 -5.46
C ASN A 122 1.09 30.21 -5.52
N GLY A 123 1.21 28.90 -5.71
CA GLY A 123 2.51 28.22 -5.74
C GLY A 123 3.44 28.84 -6.78
N THR A 124 4.56 29.39 -6.31
CA THR A 124 5.70 29.71 -7.17
C THR A 124 6.11 28.43 -7.89
N VAL A 125 6.17 28.46 -9.22
CA VAL A 125 6.66 27.34 -10.02
C VAL A 125 8.04 26.94 -9.48
N SER A 126 8.07 25.91 -8.63
CA SER A 126 9.32 25.28 -8.26
C SER A 126 9.77 24.60 -9.54
N ASN A 127 10.83 25.15 -10.14
CA ASN A 127 11.56 24.49 -11.23
C ASN A 127 12.23 23.23 -10.64
N GLN A 128 11.43 22.23 -10.26
CA GLN A 128 11.94 20.90 -10.11
C GLN A 128 12.47 20.52 -11.48
N ASN A 129 13.78 20.33 -11.55
CA ASN A 129 14.46 19.88 -12.74
C ASN A 129 13.64 18.75 -13.35
N PRO A 130 13.34 18.79 -14.66
CA PRO A 130 12.72 17.65 -15.28
C PRO A 130 13.75 16.53 -15.14
N ALA A 131 13.54 15.64 -14.15
CA ALA A 131 13.97 14.27 -14.28
C ALA A 131 13.64 13.89 -15.72
N SER A 132 14.58 13.26 -16.43
CA SER A 132 14.41 13.02 -17.85
C SER A 132 12.99 12.49 -18.06
N ARG A 133 12.26 12.96 -19.08
CA ARG A 133 10.82 12.67 -19.23
C ARG A 133 10.51 11.17 -19.04
N LEU A 134 11.48 10.30 -19.33
CA LEU A 134 11.46 8.87 -19.08
C LEU A 134 11.52 8.47 -17.60
N ASP A 135 12.41 9.03 -16.79
CA ASP A 135 12.53 8.71 -15.36
C ASP A 135 11.24 9.00 -14.60
N GLY A 136 10.60 10.15 -14.85
CA GLY A 136 9.30 10.49 -14.26
C GLY A 136 8.17 9.56 -14.71
N ILE A 137 8.18 9.11 -15.97
CA ILE A 137 7.22 8.13 -16.48
C ILE A 137 7.44 6.76 -15.83
N ILE A 138 8.68 6.30 -15.70
CA ILE A 138 9.00 5.01 -15.10
C ILE A 138 8.66 5.01 -13.61
N ALA A 139 9.00 6.08 -12.88
CA ALA A 139 8.69 6.21 -11.47
C ALA A 139 7.17 6.22 -11.22
N SER A 140 6.41 7.02 -11.98
CA SER A 140 4.94 7.07 -11.86
C SER A 140 4.27 5.75 -12.22
N LEU A 141 4.75 5.06 -13.26
CA LEU A 141 4.29 3.72 -13.61
C LEU A 141 4.58 2.73 -12.47
N GLY A 142 5.77 2.78 -11.87
CA GLY A 142 6.15 1.96 -10.73
C GLY A 142 5.23 2.15 -9.54
N THR A 143 4.96 3.41 -9.16
CA THR A 143 4.03 3.75 -8.07
C THR A 143 2.60 3.29 -8.38
N TYR A 144 2.13 3.46 -9.62
CA TYR A 144 0.82 2.96 -10.05
C TYR A 144 0.73 1.43 -9.94
N MET A 145 1.74 0.71 -10.44
CA MET A 145 1.79 -0.76 -10.36
C MET A 145 1.88 -1.26 -8.93
N PHE A 146 2.61 -0.55 -8.05
CA PHE A 146 2.66 -0.86 -6.63
C PHE A 146 1.29 -0.66 -5.96
N GLY A 147 0.62 0.48 -6.23
CA GLY A 147 -0.68 0.83 -5.63
C GLY A 147 -1.84 -0.08 -6.05
N PHE A 148 -1.84 -0.59 -7.29
CA PHE A 148 -2.81 -1.59 -7.77
C PHE A 148 -2.28 -3.04 -7.65
N GLY A 149 -1.09 -3.22 -7.09
CA GLY A 149 -0.52 -4.51 -6.77
C GLY A 149 -1.29 -5.21 -5.65
N GLY A 150 -1.11 -6.53 -5.51
CA GLY A 150 -1.75 -7.31 -4.43
C GLY A 150 -2.27 -8.68 -4.85
N HIS A 151 -2.27 -8.99 -6.15
CA HIS A 151 -2.70 -10.30 -6.65
C HIS A 151 -1.93 -11.47 -6.02
N ILE A 152 -0.70 -11.24 -5.58
CA ILE A 152 0.15 -12.21 -4.90
C ILE A 152 -0.45 -12.80 -3.61
N VAL A 153 -1.37 -12.10 -2.95
CA VAL A 153 -2.06 -12.61 -1.75
C VAL A 153 -3.41 -13.23 -2.06
N PHE A 154 -3.90 -13.14 -3.30
CA PHE A 154 -5.27 -13.54 -3.66
C PHE A 154 -5.62 -14.98 -3.33
N PRO A 155 -4.77 -15.99 -3.60
CA PRO A 155 -5.10 -17.36 -3.24
C PRO A 155 -5.13 -17.59 -1.73
N SER A 156 -4.31 -16.87 -0.96
CA SER A 156 -4.35 -16.92 0.50
C SER A 156 -5.66 -16.30 1.01
N VAL A 157 -6.03 -15.12 0.51
CA VAL A 157 -7.31 -14.46 0.83
C VAL A 157 -8.49 -15.35 0.44
N GLN A 158 -8.48 -15.91 -0.78
CA GLN A 158 -9.53 -16.80 -1.26
C GLN A 158 -9.65 -18.06 -0.38
N HIS A 159 -8.53 -18.60 0.08
CA HIS A 159 -8.50 -19.76 0.97
C HIS A 159 -9.07 -19.43 2.36
N ASP A 160 -8.84 -18.21 2.86
CA ASP A 160 -9.32 -17.76 4.18
C ASP A 160 -10.78 -17.26 4.14
N MET A 161 -11.38 -17.10 2.96
CA MET A 161 -12.80 -16.74 2.84
C MET A 161 -13.73 -17.89 3.28
N LYS A 162 -14.76 -17.57 4.05
CA LYS A 162 -15.86 -18.50 4.38
C LYS A 162 -16.52 -19.10 3.13
N TYR A 163 -16.61 -18.32 2.04
CA TYR A 163 -17.15 -18.75 0.74
C TYR A 163 -16.18 -18.44 -0.41
N PRO A 164 -15.17 -19.30 -0.66
CA PRO A 164 -14.13 -19.06 -1.67
C PRO A 164 -14.63 -18.88 -3.11
N LYS A 165 -15.83 -19.40 -3.41
CA LYS A 165 -16.48 -19.28 -4.73
C LYS A 165 -16.92 -17.84 -5.06
N HIS A 166 -17.07 -16.98 -4.04
CA HIS A 166 -17.41 -15.57 -4.22
C HIS A 166 -16.19 -14.65 -4.31
N PHE A 167 -14.97 -15.21 -4.37
CA PHE A 167 -13.74 -14.44 -4.46
C PHE A 167 -13.74 -13.44 -5.62
N ASN A 168 -14.15 -13.85 -6.83
CA ASN A 168 -14.17 -12.96 -7.99
C ASN A 168 -15.08 -11.73 -7.79
N ARG A 169 -16.27 -11.91 -7.19
CA ARG A 169 -17.17 -10.80 -6.88
C ARG A 169 -16.55 -9.84 -5.87
N SER A 170 -15.87 -10.40 -4.87
CA SER A 170 -15.20 -9.63 -3.82
C SER A 170 -13.99 -8.85 -4.36
N ALA A 171 -13.20 -9.47 -5.24
CA ALA A 171 -12.05 -8.86 -5.87
C ALA A 171 -12.45 -7.70 -6.80
N ILE A 172 -13.49 -7.89 -7.63
CA ILE A 172 -14.02 -6.82 -8.50
C ILE A 172 -14.47 -5.64 -7.64
N LEU A 173 -15.27 -5.89 -6.59
CA LEU A 173 -15.74 -4.84 -5.68
C LEU A 173 -14.56 -4.10 -5.03
N ALA A 174 -13.55 -4.82 -4.54
CA ALA A 174 -12.38 -4.22 -3.91
C ALA A 174 -11.62 -3.30 -4.87
N PHE A 175 -11.34 -3.75 -6.10
CA PHE A 175 -10.68 -2.91 -7.10
C PHE A 175 -11.53 -1.71 -7.51
N THR A 176 -12.85 -1.87 -7.65
CA THR A 176 -13.75 -0.75 -7.94
C THR A 176 -13.70 0.31 -6.83
N ILE A 177 -13.73 -0.10 -5.56
CA ILE A 177 -13.63 0.82 -4.43
C ILE A 177 -12.27 1.52 -4.41
N VAL A 178 -11.17 0.78 -4.60
CA VAL A 178 -9.81 1.37 -4.63
C VAL A 178 -9.69 2.40 -5.75
N THR A 179 -10.19 2.09 -6.95
CA THR A 179 -10.21 3.05 -8.07
C THR A 179 -11.04 4.28 -7.73
N MET A 180 -12.22 4.12 -7.14
CA MET A 180 -13.09 5.24 -6.73
C MET A 180 -12.47 6.13 -5.65
N VAL A 181 -11.55 5.59 -4.85
CA VAL A 181 -10.80 6.34 -3.83
C VAL A 181 -9.58 7.03 -4.43
N TYR A 182 -8.81 6.33 -5.29
CA TYR A 182 -7.59 6.88 -5.88
C TYR A 182 -7.87 7.99 -6.89
N LEU A 183 -8.90 7.85 -7.73
CA LEU A 183 -9.23 8.84 -8.76
C LEU A 183 -9.45 10.27 -8.22
N PRO A 184 -10.35 10.52 -7.26
CA PRO A 184 -10.60 11.88 -6.77
C PRO A 184 -9.36 12.49 -6.10
N VAL A 185 -8.59 11.70 -5.34
CA VAL A 185 -7.35 12.17 -4.71
C VAL A 185 -6.33 12.59 -5.77
N SER A 186 -6.11 11.76 -6.79
CA SER A 186 -5.16 12.07 -7.86
C SER A 186 -5.59 13.27 -8.70
N ILE A 187 -6.87 13.38 -9.07
CA ILE A 187 -7.39 14.48 -9.88
C ILE A 187 -7.30 15.80 -9.11
N LEU A 188 -7.80 15.84 -7.87
CA LEU A 188 -7.79 17.05 -7.05
C LEU A 188 -6.38 17.44 -6.62
N GLY A 189 -5.56 16.48 -6.19
CA GLY A 189 -4.17 16.76 -5.80
C GLY A 189 -3.37 17.37 -6.95
N TYR A 190 -3.49 16.82 -8.16
CA TYR A 190 -2.83 17.39 -9.34
C TYR A 190 -3.41 18.76 -9.73
N ALA A 191 -4.74 18.91 -9.69
CA ALA A 191 -5.40 20.17 -10.05
C ALA A 191 -5.09 21.32 -9.07
N THR A 192 -4.91 21.01 -7.78
CA THR A 192 -4.62 22.01 -6.74
C THR A 192 -3.13 22.35 -6.65
N TYR A 193 -2.23 21.35 -6.60
CA TYR A 193 -0.81 21.58 -6.28
C TYR A 193 0.12 21.54 -7.50
N SER A 194 -0.30 20.90 -8.61
CA SER A 194 0.43 20.82 -9.88
C SER A 194 1.94 20.53 -9.68
N ASN A 195 2.82 21.38 -10.21
CA ASN A 195 4.29 21.23 -10.15
C ASN A 195 4.91 21.39 -8.75
N SER A 196 4.11 21.66 -7.72
CA SER A 196 4.57 21.78 -6.33
C SER A 196 4.07 20.64 -5.44
N LEU A 197 3.46 19.61 -6.04
CA LEU A 197 3.11 18.38 -5.35
C LEU A 197 4.38 17.69 -4.83
N GLN A 198 4.41 17.42 -3.54
CA GLN A 198 5.47 16.62 -2.93
C GLN A 198 5.22 15.12 -3.15
N ASP A 199 6.21 14.28 -2.81
CA ASP A 199 6.12 12.82 -2.89
C ASP A 199 4.90 12.26 -2.12
N SER A 200 4.45 12.97 -1.08
CA SER A 200 3.21 12.72 -0.35
C SER A 200 2.25 13.90 -0.51
N VAL A 201 1.01 13.61 -0.91
CA VAL A 201 -0.06 14.62 -1.02
C VAL A 201 -0.36 15.26 0.34
N ILE A 202 -0.26 14.50 1.43
CA ILE A 202 -0.51 14.99 2.79
C ILE A 202 0.44 16.14 3.13
N ASN A 203 1.70 16.03 2.72
CA ASN A 203 2.72 17.05 2.97
C ASN A 203 2.56 18.27 2.06
N SER A 204 1.71 18.17 1.03
CA SER A 204 1.39 19.28 0.12
C SER A 204 0.21 20.13 0.61
N ILE A 205 -0.65 19.57 1.48
CA ILE A 205 -1.82 20.28 2.02
C ILE A 205 -1.36 21.40 2.95
N GLN A 206 -1.85 22.61 2.71
CA GLN A 206 -1.50 23.75 3.55
C GLN A 206 -2.29 23.71 4.86
N VAL A 207 -1.58 23.66 5.99
CA VAL A 207 -2.19 23.99 7.27
C VAL A 207 -2.38 25.51 7.32
N PRO A 208 -3.57 26.02 7.70
CA PRO A 208 -3.74 27.45 7.91
C PRO A 208 -2.82 27.87 9.05
N HIS A 209 -1.69 28.49 8.72
CA HIS A 209 -0.97 29.29 9.68
C HIS A 209 -1.83 30.53 9.94
N SER A 210 -2.34 30.62 11.17
CA SER A 210 -2.92 31.81 11.78
C SER A 210 -2.00 33.02 11.63
#